data_AF-A0A832ECF0-F1
#
_entry.id   AF-A0A832ECF0-F1
#
_cell.length_a   1.000
_cell.length_b   1.000
_cell.length_c   1.000
_cell.angle_alpha   90.00
_cell.angle_beta   90.00
_cell.angle_gamma   90.00
#
_symmetry.space_group_name_H-M   'P 1'
#
loop_
_entity.id
_entity.type
_entity.pdbx_description
1 polymer ?
#
loop_
_entity_poly.entity_id
_entity_poly.type
_entity_poly.pdbx_seq_one_letter_code
_entity_poly.pdbx_strand_id
1 'polypeptide(L)'
;MDTGHLYYLKEKDITWFNPCYGLMNFWNEYQKLKKKLNKPHDYIWTHRDLKKAKEIYATSIIAKVMEQQEEVGPWWILKPENDPPDGVIGTLVEKDGIKKMHVREIEVVEHLSGETVIDTIKNKLSKKHYEPNTLLVCYVSAGGKYDFKKLADEISKEITSLNHIFLVFTGQLISEIPLNVSNEEFARAIIKVSLVQIKPIYSVTTIDPIGICENWRAGKEGNFFIFEGLGKGDARPITSENPPKLF
;
A
#
# COMPACT_ATOMS: atom_id res chain seq x y z
N MET A 1 -10.35 28.62 -2.29
CA MET A 1 -9.72 27.50 -3.01
C MET A 1 -10.05 26.26 -2.22
N ASP A 2 -10.64 25.27 -2.87
CA ASP A 2 -11.34 24.15 -2.25
C ASP A 2 -10.33 23.24 -1.52
N THR A 3 -10.21 23.37 -0.19
CA THR A 3 -9.26 22.60 0.63
C THR A 3 -9.84 21.22 0.99
N GLY A 4 -10.37 20.50 -0.01
CA GLY A 4 -10.93 19.15 0.14
C GLY A 4 -9.86 18.09 0.40
N HIS A 5 -8.63 18.35 -0.01
CA HIS A 5 -7.47 17.50 0.25
C HIS A 5 -7.15 17.44 1.75
N LEU A 6 -6.90 16.24 2.27
CA LEU A 6 -6.58 15.98 3.68
C LEU A 6 -7.70 16.30 4.70
N TYR A 7 -8.97 16.42 4.29
CA TYR A 7 -10.07 16.64 5.27
C TYR A 7 -10.13 15.53 6.32
N TYR A 8 -9.84 14.30 5.92
CA TYR A 8 -9.75 13.13 6.79
C TYR A 8 -8.66 13.23 7.87
N LEU A 9 -7.72 14.21 7.79
CA LEU A 9 -6.72 14.49 8.84
C LEU A 9 -7.20 15.52 9.88
N LYS A 10 -8.34 16.16 9.65
CA LYS A 10 -8.94 17.15 10.57
C LYS A 10 -9.85 16.49 11.60
N GLU A 11 -10.20 15.23 11.39
CA GLU A 11 -10.97 14.44 12.34
C GLU A 11 -10.13 14.20 13.61
N LYS A 12 -10.78 14.25 14.76
CA LYS A 12 -10.12 13.91 16.03
C LYS A 12 -10.04 12.39 16.15
N ASP A 13 -9.03 11.93 16.87
CA ASP A 13 -8.87 10.51 17.23
C ASP A 13 -8.73 9.55 16.04
N ILE A 14 -8.09 10.01 14.96
CA ILE A 14 -7.86 9.18 13.77
C ILE A 14 -6.89 8.07 14.13
N THR A 15 -7.31 6.82 13.94
CA THR A 15 -6.47 5.66 14.20
C THR A 15 -5.66 5.28 12.96
N TRP A 16 -4.35 5.22 13.13
CA TRP A 16 -3.38 4.78 12.13
C TRP A 16 -2.87 3.40 12.50
N PHE A 17 -2.83 2.49 11.54
CA PHE A 17 -2.51 1.09 11.79
C PHE A 17 -1.11 0.74 11.29
N ASN A 18 -0.46 -0.21 11.96
CA ASN A 18 0.75 -0.83 11.47
C ASN A 18 0.45 -1.50 10.11
N PRO A 19 1.30 -1.32 9.07
CA PRO A 19 1.07 -1.94 7.77
C PRO A 19 0.90 -3.46 7.83
N CYS A 20 1.54 -4.14 8.79
CA CYS A 20 1.39 -5.58 9.00
C CYS A 20 -0.03 -6.00 9.36
N TYR A 21 -0.80 -5.13 10.02
CA TYR A 21 -2.23 -5.37 10.24
C TYR A 21 -2.96 -5.52 8.90
N GLY A 22 -2.77 -4.58 7.97
CA GLY A 22 -3.42 -4.64 6.65
C GLY A 22 -2.94 -5.81 5.79
N LEU A 23 -1.65 -6.16 5.85
CA LEU A 23 -1.11 -7.33 5.14
C LEU A 23 -1.77 -8.64 5.59
N MET A 24 -1.87 -8.84 6.91
CA MET A 24 -2.40 -10.08 7.48
C MET A 24 -3.92 -10.14 7.41
N ASN A 25 -4.60 -9.00 7.62
CA ASN A 25 -6.05 -8.95 7.65
C ASN A 25 -6.69 -9.21 6.28
N PHE A 26 -6.01 -8.84 5.18
CA PHE A 26 -6.49 -9.16 3.83
C PHE A 26 -6.76 -10.66 3.65
N TRP A 27 -5.81 -11.51 4.03
CA TRP A 27 -5.94 -12.95 3.89
C TRP A 27 -7.03 -13.52 4.80
N ASN A 28 -7.25 -12.94 5.98
CA ASN A 28 -8.36 -13.31 6.84
C ASN A 28 -9.72 -13.00 6.18
N GLU A 29 -9.88 -11.81 5.61
CA GLU A 29 -11.10 -11.41 4.89
C GLU A 29 -11.34 -12.29 3.65
N TYR A 30 -10.28 -12.57 2.89
CA TYR A 30 -10.33 -13.50 1.77
C TYR A 30 -10.82 -14.90 2.19
N GLN A 31 -10.27 -15.47 3.27
CA GLN A 31 -10.66 -16.80 3.75
C GLN A 31 -12.09 -16.82 4.29
N LYS A 32 -12.53 -15.77 5.01
CA LYS A 32 -13.92 -15.63 5.47
C LYS A 32 -14.88 -15.65 4.28
N LEU A 33 -14.59 -14.85 3.25
CA LEU A 33 -15.43 -14.77 2.06
C LEU A 33 -15.43 -16.09 1.27
N LYS A 34 -14.26 -16.72 1.10
CA LYS A 34 -14.13 -18.03 0.45
C LYS A 34 -14.96 -19.09 1.15
N LYS A 35 -14.91 -19.16 2.48
CA LYS A 35 -15.74 -20.09 3.28
C LYS A 35 -17.23 -19.81 3.14
N LYS A 36 -17.62 -18.53 3.17
CA LYS A 36 -19.03 -18.10 3.06
C LYS A 36 -19.63 -18.43 1.69
N LEU A 37 -18.90 -18.18 0.61
CA LEU A 37 -19.44 -18.29 -0.76
C LEU A 37 -19.13 -19.64 -1.42
N ASN A 38 -18.09 -20.34 -0.94
CA ASN A 38 -17.60 -21.60 -1.51
C ASN A 38 -17.36 -21.51 -3.04
N LYS A 39 -16.67 -20.45 -3.48
CA LYS A 39 -16.38 -20.19 -4.89
C LYS A 39 -14.87 -20.29 -5.18
N PRO A 40 -14.49 -20.46 -6.48
CA PRO A 40 -13.10 -20.47 -6.91
C PRO A 40 -12.36 -19.16 -6.60
N HIS A 41 -11.02 -19.21 -6.61
CA HIS A 41 -10.15 -18.07 -6.31
C HIS A 41 -10.52 -16.81 -7.09
N ASP A 42 -10.61 -16.91 -8.43
CA ASP A 42 -10.85 -15.76 -9.30
C ASP A 42 -12.16 -15.04 -8.98
N TYR A 43 -13.19 -15.81 -8.62
CA TYR A 43 -14.48 -15.26 -8.19
C TYR A 43 -14.36 -14.53 -6.84
N ILE A 44 -13.68 -15.14 -5.87
CA ILE A 44 -13.50 -14.53 -4.55
C ILE A 44 -12.64 -13.27 -4.67
N TRP A 45 -11.55 -13.33 -5.43
CA TRP A 45 -10.60 -12.26 -5.66
C TRP A 45 -11.24 -10.99 -6.23
N THR A 46 -12.13 -11.17 -7.21
CA THR A 46 -12.84 -10.08 -7.90
C THR A 46 -14.12 -9.65 -7.19
N HIS A 47 -14.48 -10.31 -6.09
CA HIS A 47 -15.71 -10.00 -5.37
C HIS A 47 -15.67 -8.61 -4.75
N ARG A 48 -16.76 -7.85 -4.88
CA ARG A 48 -16.86 -6.46 -4.37
C ARG A 48 -16.58 -6.35 -2.88
N ASP A 49 -16.95 -7.36 -2.09
CA ASP A 49 -16.75 -7.37 -0.63
C ASP A 49 -15.25 -7.39 -0.26
N LEU A 50 -14.35 -7.76 -1.18
CA LEU A 50 -12.89 -7.65 -0.99
C LEU A 50 -12.31 -6.31 -1.43
N LYS A 51 -13.06 -5.40 -2.07
CA LYS A 51 -12.50 -4.14 -2.59
C LYS A 51 -11.74 -3.37 -1.51
N LYS A 52 -12.40 -3.10 -0.37
CA LYS A 52 -11.80 -2.38 0.76
C LYS A 52 -10.58 -3.12 1.34
N ALA A 53 -10.64 -4.45 1.43
CA ALA A 53 -9.52 -5.25 1.92
C ALA A 53 -8.32 -5.18 0.97
N LYS A 54 -8.56 -5.17 -0.36
CA LYS A 54 -7.51 -5.01 -1.37
C LYS A 54 -6.88 -3.62 -1.35
N GLU A 55 -7.66 -2.57 -1.15
CA GLU A 55 -7.15 -1.20 -0.98
C GLU A 55 -6.22 -1.10 0.24
N ILE A 56 -6.66 -1.63 1.39
CA ILE A 56 -5.85 -1.70 2.61
C ILE A 56 -4.58 -2.53 2.36
N TYR A 57 -4.71 -3.67 1.69
CA TYR A 57 -3.58 -4.54 1.36
C TYR A 57 -2.53 -3.83 0.50
N ALA A 58 -2.95 -3.19 -0.59
CA ALA A 58 -2.08 -2.41 -1.46
C ALA A 58 -1.42 -1.25 -0.69
N THR A 59 -2.18 -0.52 0.11
CA THR A 59 -1.69 0.58 0.96
C THR A 59 -0.61 0.09 1.93
N SER A 60 -0.83 -1.07 2.57
CA SER A 60 0.15 -1.70 3.46
C SER A 60 1.44 -2.11 2.77
N ILE A 61 1.35 -2.66 1.56
CA ILE A 61 2.52 -3.06 0.77
C ILE A 61 3.38 -1.83 0.47
N ILE A 62 2.76 -0.73 0.02
CA ILE A 62 3.47 0.52 -0.22
C ILE A 62 4.13 1.03 1.06
N ALA A 63 3.40 1.10 2.18
CA ALA A 63 3.97 1.57 3.44
C ALA A 63 5.24 0.78 3.84
N LYS A 64 5.23 -0.54 3.67
CA LYS A 64 6.41 -1.38 3.96
C LYS A 64 7.58 -1.14 2.99
N VAL A 65 7.33 -0.86 1.72
CA VAL A 65 8.43 -0.48 0.82
C VAL A 65 8.96 0.90 1.14
N MET A 66 8.10 1.87 1.46
CA MET A 66 8.54 3.20 1.85
C MET A 66 9.39 3.16 3.14
N GLU A 67 9.06 2.29 4.08
CA GLU A 67 9.85 2.01 5.28
C GLU A 67 11.26 1.50 4.96
N GLN A 68 11.39 0.65 3.94
CA GLN A 68 12.69 0.14 3.48
C GLN A 68 13.50 1.17 2.67
N GLN A 69 12.85 2.10 1.99
CA GLN A 69 13.49 3.03 1.06
C GLN A 69 13.89 4.38 1.68
N GLU A 70 13.07 4.93 2.57
CA GLU A 70 13.27 6.32 3.03
C GLU A 70 14.07 6.44 4.34
N GLU A 71 14.33 5.35 5.09
CA GLU A 71 15.07 5.36 6.38
C GLU A 71 14.59 6.43 7.41
N VAL A 72 13.35 6.93 7.27
CA VAL A 72 12.77 8.00 8.10
C VAL A 72 12.01 7.50 9.32
N GLY A 73 11.92 6.19 9.52
CA GLY A 73 11.20 5.55 10.61
C GLY A 73 9.99 4.73 10.15
N PRO A 74 9.18 4.22 11.10
CA PRO A 74 8.06 3.35 10.77
C PRO A 74 6.99 4.11 9.98
N TRP A 75 6.47 3.45 8.96
CA TRP A 75 5.31 3.92 8.20
C TRP A 75 4.05 3.30 8.73
N TRP A 76 2.95 4.05 8.61
CA TRP A 76 1.64 3.70 9.10
C TRP A 76 0.60 3.89 8.03
N ILE A 77 -0.49 3.14 8.11
CA ILE A 77 -1.59 3.19 7.14
C ILE A 77 -2.86 3.74 7.77
N LEU A 78 -3.65 4.43 6.96
CA LEU A 78 -5.02 4.86 7.27
C LEU A 78 -5.90 4.54 6.06
N LYS A 79 -7.08 3.98 6.32
CA LYS A 79 -8.16 3.89 5.33
C LYS A 79 -9.24 4.89 5.71
N PRO A 80 -9.35 6.05 5.03
CA PRO A 80 -10.43 6.99 5.27
C PRO A 80 -11.80 6.33 5.10
N GLU A 81 -12.74 6.69 5.97
CA GLU A 81 -14.12 6.20 5.90
C GLU A 81 -14.83 6.69 4.64
N ASN A 82 -14.56 7.94 4.27
CA ASN A 82 -15.03 8.57 3.04
C ASN A 82 -13.98 8.36 1.93
N ASP A 83 -14.39 7.70 0.84
CA ASP A 83 -13.62 7.61 -0.42
C ASP A 83 -13.88 8.89 -1.23
N PRO A 84 -12.86 9.64 -1.74
CA PRO A 84 -11.41 9.39 -1.75
C PRO A 84 -10.58 10.06 -0.62
N PRO A 85 -9.32 9.62 -0.36
CA PRO A 85 -8.52 8.64 -1.14
C PRO A 85 -8.76 7.16 -0.80
N ASP A 86 -8.30 6.26 -1.69
CA ASP A 86 -8.37 4.80 -1.50
C ASP A 86 -7.56 4.34 -0.27
N GLY A 87 -6.47 5.02 0.05
CA GLY A 87 -5.68 4.82 1.27
C GLY A 87 -4.75 5.99 1.56
N VAL A 88 -4.14 6.00 2.72
CA VAL A 88 -3.16 7.02 3.13
C VAL A 88 -2.04 6.33 3.89
N ILE A 89 -0.81 6.74 3.61
CA ILE A 89 0.35 6.36 4.41
C ILE A 89 0.94 7.58 5.10
N GLY A 90 1.56 7.36 6.24
CA GLY A 90 2.30 8.43 6.90
C GLY A 90 3.38 7.94 7.83
N THR A 91 4.35 8.81 8.06
CA THR A 91 5.49 8.58 8.95
C THR A 91 5.80 9.86 9.72
N LEU A 92 6.39 9.72 10.90
CA LEU A 92 6.79 10.84 11.74
C LEU A 92 8.23 11.22 11.42
N VAL A 93 8.43 12.44 10.92
CA VAL A 93 9.75 12.99 10.61
C VAL A 93 10.05 14.12 11.57
N GLU A 94 11.24 14.13 12.15
CA GLU A 94 11.72 15.24 12.96
C GLU A 94 12.46 16.24 12.07
N LYS A 95 12.02 17.49 12.06
CA LYS A 95 12.67 18.57 11.33
C LYS A 95 12.76 19.79 12.22
N ASP A 96 13.98 20.29 12.42
CA ASP A 96 14.28 21.44 13.27
C ASP A 96 13.77 21.27 14.72
N GLY A 97 13.84 20.04 15.27
CA GLY A 97 13.35 19.69 16.60
C GLY A 97 11.82 19.57 16.72
N ILE A 98 11.09 19.74 15.62
CA ILE A 98 9.63 19.62 15.57
C ILE A 98 9.28 18.33 14.84
N LYS A 99 8.56 17.43 15.52
CA LYS A 99 8.01 16.23 14.86
C LYS A 99 6.80 16.60 14.01
N LYS A 100 6.84 16.22 12.74
CA LYS A 100 5.79 16.43 11.75
C LYS A 100 5.38 15.08 11.16
N MET A 101 4.10 14.94 10.87
CA MET A 101 3.64 13.78 10.11
C MET A 101 3.77 14.08 8.62
N HIS A 102 4.61 13.30 7.94
CA HIS A 102 4.67 13.28 6.48
C HIS A 102 3.63 12.28 5.98
N VAL A 103 2.70 12.73 5.14
CA VAL A 103 1.60 11.91 4.63
C VAL A 103 1.63 11.84 3.11
N ARG A 104 1.22 10.70 2.57
CA ARG A 104 0.99 10.51 1.13
C ARG A 104 -0.34 9.81 0.92
N GLU A 105 -1.15 10.37 0.02
CA GLU A 105 -2.38 9.73 -0.44
C GLU A 105 -2.04 8.57 -1.38
N ILE A 106 -2.83 7.50 -1.29
CA ILE A 106 -2.71 6.31 -2.12
C ILE A 106 -4.00 6.12 -2.90
N GLU A 107 -3.82 5.86 -4.19
CA GLU A 107 -4.88 5.56 -5.13
C GLU A 107 -4.64 4.19 -5.73
N VAL A 108 -5.68 3.36 -5.74
CA VAL A 108 -5.58 1.98 -6.16
C VAL A 108 -6.38 1.77 -7.44
N VAL A 109 -5.78 1.08 -8.38
CA VAL A 109 -6.44 0.55 -9.58
C VAL A 109 -6.07 -0.92 -9.72
N GLU A 110 -6.97 -1.73 -10.26
CA GLU A 110 -6.75 -3.17 -10.45
C GLU A 110 -6.78 -3.51 -11.93
N HIS A 111 -5.76 -4.22 -12.40
CA HIS A 111 -5.69 -4.80 -13.74
C HIS A 111 -6.10 -6.28 -13.67
N LEU A 112 -7.24 -6.63 -14.28
CA LEU A 112 -7.85 -7.96 -14.20
C LEU A 112 -7.58 -8.83 -15.42
N SER A 113 -7.82 -8.31 -16.62
CA SER A 113 -7.53 -8.90 -17.95
C SER A 113 -8.22 -8.06 -19.03
N GLY A 114 -7.90 -8.30 -20.30
CA GLY A 114 -8.60 -7.70 -21.47
C GLY A 114 -7.92 -6.46 -22.03
N GLU A 115 -7.47 -5.54 -21.18
CA GLU A 115 -6.67 -4.37 -21.57
C GLU A 115 -5.20 -4.49 -21.11
N THR A 116 -4.33 -3.60 -21.57
CA THR A 116 -2.94 -3.56 -21.08
C THR A 116 -2.86 -2.86 -19.72
N VAL A 117 -1.82 -3.15 -18.93
CA VAL A 117 -1.56 -2.45 -17.64
C VAL A 117 -1.47 -0.93 -17.85
N ILE A 118 -0.89 -0.51 -18.98
CA ILE A 118 -0.77 0.91 -19.34
C ILE A 118 -2.15 1.52 -19.56
N ASP A 119 -3.04 0.83 -20.29
CA ASP A 119 -4.39 1.32 -20.53
C ASP A 119 -5.19 1.44 -19.23
N THR A 120 -5.07 0.47 -18.32
CA THR A 120 -5.68 0.54 -16.97
C THR A 120 -5.20 1.77 -16.20
N ILE A 121 -3.90 2.04 -16.21
CA ILE A 121 -3.31 3.23 -15.54
C ILE A 121 -3.82 4.51 -16.20
N LYS A 122 -3.79 4.61 -17.53
CA LYS A 122 -4.28 5.77 -18.29
C LYS A 122 -5.75 6.04 -18.01
N ASN A 123 -6.57 4.99 -17.98
CA ASN A 123 -7.99 5.07 -17.70
C ASN A 123 -8.30 5.53 -16.27
N LYS A 124 -7.44 5.23 -15.28
CA LYS A 124 -7.58 5.78 -13.91
C LYS A 124 -7.15 7.24 -13.88
N LEU A 125 -6.01 7.57 -14.49
CA LEU A 125 -5.45 8.93 -14.49
C LEU A 125 -6.29 9.95 -15.26
N SER A 126 -7.06 9.53 -16.26
CA SER A 126 -7.93 10.44 -17.04
C SER A 126 -9.22 10.85 -16.32
N LYS A 127 -9.62 10.12 -15.27
CA LYS A 127 -10.92 10.32 -14.60
C LYS A 127 -10.94 11.44 -13.58
N LYS A 128 -9.78 11.79 -13.00
CA LYS A 128 -9.68 12.85 -11.99
C LYS A 128 -8.29 13.48 -11.99
N HIS A 129 -8.22 14.72 -11.50
CA HIS A 129 -6.94 15.35 -11.21
C HIS A 129 -6.43 14.82 -9.87
N TYR A 130 -5.12 14.58 -9.80
CA TYR A 130 -4.45 14.07 -8.60
C TYR A 130 -3.35 15.04 -8.20
N GLU A 131 -3.11 15.15 -6.89
CA GLU A 131 -1.98 15.90 -6.38
C GLU A 131 -0.65 15.22 -6.78
N PRO A 132 0.41 15.98 -7.10
CA PRO A 132 1.67 15.40 -7.60
C PRO A 132 2.34 14.39 -6.66
N ASN A 133 2.07 14.46 -5.35
CA ASN A 133 2.62 13.59 -4.31
C ASN A 133 1.74 12.36 -4.01
N THR A 134 0.56 12.23 -4.63
CA THR A 134 -0.26 11.02 -4.55
C THR A 134 0.47 9.84 -5.20
N LEU A 135 0.39 8.68 -4.57
CA LEU A 135 0.96 7.43 -5.08
C LEU A 135 -0.14 6.65 -5.81
N LEU A 136 0.06 6.35 -7.09
CA LEU A 136 -0.81 5.41 -7.79
C LEU A 136 -0.26 4.00 -7.67
N VAL A 137 -1.11 3.08 -7.25
CA VAL A 137 -0.82 1.65 -7.12
C VAL A 137 -1.71 0.89 -8.09
N CYS A 138 -1.11 0.25 -9.09
CA CYS A 138 -1.79 -0.67 -9.98
C CYS A 138 -1.57 -2.10 -9.49
N TYR A 139 -2.61 -2.70 -8.93
CA TYR A 139 -2.61 -4.11 -8.55
C TYR A 139 -2.80 -4.97 -9.81
N VAL A 140 -1.79 -5.75 -10.19
CA VAL A 140 -1.83 -6.62 -11.37
C VAL A 140 -2.32 -8.00 -10.93
N SER A 141 -3.63 -8.22 -11.08
CA SER A 141 -4.30 -9.49 -10.77
C SER A 141 -4.27 -10.46 -11.96
N ALA A 142 -4.11 -9.95 -13.18
CA ALA A 142 -3.97 -10.78 -14.36
C ALA A 142 -2.68 -11.62 -14.28
N GLY A 143 -2.82 -12.94 -14.18
CA GLY A 143 -1.68 -13.85 -14.24
C GLY A 143 -0.94 -13.74 -15.58
N GLY A 144 0.39 -13.79 -15.56
CA GLY A 144 1.19 -13.69 -16.78
C GLY A 144 2.68 -13.45 -16.53
N LYS A 145 3.43 -13.35 -17.63
CA LYS A 145 4.82 -12.88 -17.63
C LYS A 145 4.84 -11.44 -18.10
N TYR A 146 5.47 -10.57 -17.32
CA TYR A 146 5.54 -9.14 -17.60
C TYR A 146 7.00 -8.71 -17.72
N ASP A 147 7.28 -7.88 -18.72
CA ASP A 147 8.54 -7.14 -18.79
C ASP A 147 8.33 -5.78 -18.11
N PHE A 148 8.59 -5.75 -16.81
CA PHE A 148 8.38 -4.56 -16.00
C PHE A 148 9.30 -3.40 -16.35
N LYS A 149 10.50 -3.70 -16.87
CA LYS A 149 11.43 -2.66 -17.31
C LYS A 149 10.91 -1.98 -18.57
N LYS A 150 10.45 -2.76 -19.55
CA LYS A 150 9.79 -2.21 -20.74
C LYS A 150 8.53 -1.41 -20.39
N LEU A 151 7.69 -1.91 -19.49
CA LEU A 151 6.52 -1.18 -19.00
C LEU A 151 6.93 0.15 -18.34
N ALA A 152 8.03 0.17 -17.59
CA ALA A 152 8.53 1.39 -16.98
C ALA A 152 9.05 2.41 -18.01
N ASP A 153 9.77 1.94 -19.02
CA ASP A 153 10.25 2.77 -20.13
C ASP A 153 9.09 3.32 -20.98
N GLU A 154 7.98 2.60 -21.09
CA GLU A 154 6.78 3.07 -21.77
C GLU A 154 6.03 4.12 -20.94
N ILE A 155 5.77 3.85 -19.66
CA ILE A 155 5.05 4.78 -18.77
C ILE A 155 5.86 6.05 -18.50
N SER A 156 7.19 5.98 -18.43
CA SER A 156 8.04 7.16 -18.20
C SER A 156 8.04 8.16 -19.37
N LYS A 157 7.70 7.71 -20.59
CA LYS A 157 7.53 8.58 -21.76
C LYS A 157 6.18 9.27 -21.81
N GLU A 158 5.22 8.81 -21.01
CA GLU A 158 3.87 9.36 -20.96
C GLU A 158 3.83 10.59 -20.04
N ILE A 159 3.10 11.62 -20.45
CA ILE A 159 2.84 12.78 -19.58
C ILE A 159 1.76 12.38 -18.57
N THR A 160 2.18 12.11 -17.35
CA THR A 160 1.30 11.78 -16.22
C THR A 160 1.35 12.89 -15.17
N SER A 161 0.22 13.21 -14.54
CA SER A 161 0.15 14.18 -13.44
C SER A 161 0.83 13.68 -12.16
N LEU A 162 1.05 12.37 -12.04
CA LEU A 162 1.64 11.74 -10.86
C LEU A 162 3.12 11.46 -11.03
N ASN A 163 3.89 11.66 -9.96
CA ASN A 163 5.33 11.37 -9.94
C ASN A 163 5.66 9.97 -9.42
N HIS A 164 4.70 9.28 -8.82
CA HIS A 164 4.91 7.97 -8.22
C HIS A 164 3.85 6.99 -8.70
N ILE A 165 4.29 5.98 -9.44
CA ILE A 165 3.44 4.91 -9.97
C ILE A 165 4.10 3.59 -9.63
N PHE A 166 3.34 2.71 -9.00
CA PHE A 166 3.78 1.39 -8.60
C PHE A 166 2.90 0.31 -9.19
N LEU A 167 3.49 -0.83 -9.52
CA LEU A 167 2.78 -2.08 -9.79
C LEU A 167 2.94 -3.00 -8.59
N VAL A 168 1.84 -3.59 -8.13
CA VAL A 168 1.81 -4.58 -7.05
C VAL A 168 1.26 -5.88 -7.60
N PHE A 169 1.92 -7.00 -7.34
CA PHE A 169 1.39 -8.32 -7.70
C PHE A 169 1.91 -9.42 -6.77
N THR A 170 1.12 -10.48 -6.61
CA THR A 170 1.60 -11.73 -6.01
C THR A 170 2.45 -12.48 -7.02
N GLY A 171 3.71 -12.73 -6.67
CA GLY A 171 4.71 -13.32 -7.54
C GLY A 171 6.11 -12.81 -7.24
N GLN A 172 7.08 -13.33 -7.96
CA GLN A 172 8.50 -12.94 -7.84
C GLN A 172 9.14 -12.88 -9.23
N LEU A 173 10.33 -12.29 -9.30
CA LEU A 173 11.12 -12.30 -10.52
C LEU A 173 11.42 -13.75 -10.93
N ILE A 174 11.32 -14.05 -12.23
CA ILE A 174 11.57 -15.41 -12.75
C ILE A 174 12.97 -15.89 -12.34
N SER A 175 13.94 -14.99 -12.34
CA SER A 175 15.33 -15.24 -11.90
C SER A 175 15.46 -15.59 -10.41
N GLU A 176 14.46 -15.24 -9.60
CA GLU A 176 14.41 -15.51 -8.16
C GLU A 176 13.57 -16.75 -7.83
N ILE A 177 12.96 -17.40 -8.82
CA ILE A 177 12.24 -18.66 -8.62
C ILE A 177 13.28 -19.74 -8.34
N PRO A 178 13.35 -20.29 -7.11
CA PRO A 178 14.40 -21.21 -6.76
C PRO A 178 14.16 -22.56 -7.45
N LEU A 179 15.21 -23.11 -8.05
CA LEU A 179 15.19 -24.40 -8.72
C LEU A 179 15.44 -25.49 -7.66
N ASN A 180 14.54 -26.48 -7.55
CA ASN A 180 14.60 -27.60 -6.59
C ASN A 180 14.40 -27.22 -5.11
N VAL A 181 13.30 -26.54 -4.79
CA VAL A 181 12.92 -26.24 -3.41
C VAL A 181 11.85 -27.18 -2.86
N SER A 182 11.75 -27.22 -1.54
CA SER A 182 10.64 -27.88 -0.86
C SER A 182 9.29 -27.26 -1.27
N ASN A 183 8.20 -28.02 -1.13
CA ASN A 183 6.85 -27.52 -1.40
C ASN A 183 6.51 -26.29 -0.54
N GLU A 184 7.05 -26.21 0.67
CA GLU A 184 6.84 -25.10 1.60
C GLU A 184 7.55 -23.82 1.14
N GLU A 185 8.81 -23.92 0.74
CA GLU A 185 9.55 -22.79 0.16
C GLU A 185 8.94 -22.32 -1.15
N PHE A 186 8.47 -23.25 -1.99
CA PHE A 186 7.74 -22.91 -3.21
C PHE A 186 6.44 -22.16 -2.91
N ALA A 187 5.65 -22.64 -1.94
CA ALA A 187 4.44 -21.95 -1.49
C ALA A 187 4.76 -20.56 -0.90
N ARG A 188 5.82 -20.43 -0.11
CA ARG A 188 6.30 -19.15 0.43
C ARG A 188 6.74 -18.20 -0.69
N ALA A 189 7.30 -18.72 -1.78
CA ALA A 189 7.70 -17.92 -2.93
C ALA A 189 6.49 -17.38 -3.72
N ILE A 190 5.39 -18.13 -3.79
CA ILE A 190 4.14 -17.72 -4.47
C ILE A 190 3.41 -16.60 -3.71
N ILE A 191 3.51 -16.57 -2.38
CA ILE A 191 2.87 -15.53 -1.55
C ILE A 191 3.69 -14.23 -1.48
N LYS A 192 4.93 -14.24 -1.99
CA LYS A 192 5.74 -13.01 -2.07
C LYS A 192 4.99 -11.99 -2.91
N VAL A 193 5.10 -10.74 -2.48
CA VAL A 193 4.53 -9.61 -3.20
C VAL A 193 5.67 -8.85 -3.81
N SER A 194 5.65 -8.73 -5.12
CA SER A 194 6.58 -7.87 -5.83
C SER A 194 5.94 -6.48 -5.98
N LEU A 195 6.68 -5.47 -5.56
CA LEU A 195 6.44 -4.08 -5.88
C LEU A 195 7.42 -3.65 -6.97
N VAL A 196 6.89 -3.09 -8.05
CA VAL A 196 7.69 -2.46 -9.11
C VAL A 196 7.39 -0.98 -9.07
N GLN A 197 8.36 -0.17 -8.67
CA GLN A 197 8.28 1.27 -8.89
C GLN A 197 8.56 1.53 -10.35
N ILE A 198 7.61 2.15 -11.04
CA ILE A 198 7.72 2.52 -12.45
C ILE A 198 8.25 3.95 -12.59
N LYS A 199 7.78 4.85 -11.71
CA LYS A 199 8.17 6.27 -11.65
C LYS A 199 8.43 6.64 -10.18
N PRO A 200 9.43 7.47 -9.86
CA PRO A 200 10.35 8.16 -10.77
C PRO A 200 11.51 7.31 -11.30
N ILE A 201 11.94 6.29 -10.55
CA ILE A 201 13.05 5.42 -10.91
C ILE A 201 12.56 3.98 -10.92
N TYR A 202 12.89 3.24 -11.98
CA TYR A 202 12.60 1.82 -12.04
C TYR A 202 13.32 1.07 -10.92
N SER A 203 12.55 0.43 -10.05
CA SER A 203 13.09 -0.45 -9.01
C SER A 203 12.12 -1.59 -8.75
N VAL A 204 12.66 -2.74 -8.38
CA VAL A 204 11.86 -3.90 -7.97
C VAL A 204 12.20 -4.23 -6.53
N THR A 205 11.18 -4.38 -5.70
CA THR A 205 11.28 -4.77 -4.30
C THR A 205 10.33 -5.92 -4.06
N THR A 206 10.87 -7.06 -3.64
CA THR A 206 10.06 -8.23 -3.28
C THR A 206 9.90 -8.26 -1.76
N ILE A 207 8.66 -8.23 -1.28
CA ILE A 207 8.31 -8.39 0.13
C ILE A 207 7.86 -9.83 0.37
N ASP A 208 8.37 -10.44 1.43
CA ASP A 208 7.77 -11.61 2.06
C ASP A 208 6.84 -11.14 3.20
N PRO A 209 5.51 -11.14 3.00
CA PRO A 209 4.57 -10.63 4.01
C PRO A 209 4.65 -11.38 5.35
N ILE A 210 5.03 -12.65 5.34
CA ILE A 210 5.16 -13.44 6.57
C ILE A 210 6.42 -13.03 7.33
N GLY A 211 7.55 -12.96 6.63
CA GLY A 211 8.84 -12.60 7.22
C GLY A 211 8.83 -11.16 7.75
N ILE A 212 8.37 -10.20 6.95
CA ILE A 212 8.39 -8.78 7.33
C ILE A 212 7.49 -8.45 8.53
N CYS A 213 6.52 -9.30 8.82
CA CYS A 213 5.59 -9.13 9.94
C CYS A 213 5.89 -10.06 11.13
N GLU A 214 7.06 -10.68 11.19
CA GLU A 214 7.43 -11.55 12.31
C GLU A 214 7.45 -10.82 13.65
N ASN A 215 8.08 -9.64 13.73
CA ASN A 215 8.14 -8.84 14.96
C ASN A 215 6.75 -8.37 15.40
N TRP A 216 5.92 -7.92 14.47
CA TRP A 216 4.51 -7.59 14.75
C TRP A 216 3.74 -8.78 15.29
N ARG A 217 3.85 -9.96 14.65
CA ARG A 217 3.21 -11.21 15.11
C ARG A 217 3.71 -11.67 16.48
N ALA A 218 4.96 -11.38 16.82
CA ALA A 218 5.56 -11.64 18.12
C ALA A 218 5.22 -10.59 19.18
N GLY A 219 4.41 -9.57 18.86
CA GLY A 219 4.01 -8.51 19.79
C GLY A 219 5.13 -7.49 20.08
N LYS A 220 6.16 -7.43 19.25
CA LYS A 220 7.31 -6.50 19.40
C LYS A 220 7.07 -5.15 18.72
N GLU A 221 6.06 -5.04 17.87
CA GLU A 221 5.62 -3.80 17.24
C GLU A 221 4.20 -3.48 17.68
N GLY A 222 3.88 -2.20 17.81
CA GLY A 222 2.52 -1.77 18.11
C GLY A 222 1.56 -2.02 16.95
N ASN A 223 0.27 -2.17 17.27
CA ASN A 223 -0.77 -2.42 16.28
C ASN A 223 -1.25 -1.15 15.60
N PHE A 224 -1.35 -0.07 16.38
CA PHE A 224 -1.86 1.21 15.91
C PHE A 224 -1.39 2.35 16.81
N PHE A 225 -1.62 3.57 16.35
CA PHE A 225 -1.60 4.75 17.19
C PHE A 225 -2.76 5.69 16.85
N ILE A 226 -3.06 6.61 17.76
CA ILE A 226 -4.11 7.62 17.58
C ILE A 226 -3.45 8.96 17.26
N PHE A 227 -3.84 9.57 16.13
CA PHE A 227 -3.45 10.90 15.71
C PHE A 227 -4.54 11.90 16.08
N GLU A 228 -4.20 12.92 16.88
CA GLU A 228 -5.17 13.87 17.45
C GLU A 228 -5.72 14.91 16.44
N GLY A 229 -5.31 14.84 15.17
CA GLY A 229 -5.85 15.64 14.08
C GLY A 229 -5.23 17.03 13.93
N LEU A 230 -5.43 17.66 12.76
CA LEU A 230 -5.00 19.03 12.45
C LEU A 230 -6.15 20.03 12.71
N GLY A 231 -6.34 20.47 13.95
CA GLY A 231 -7.45 21.38 14.30
C GLY A 231 -7.23 22.28 15.52
N LYS A 232 -6.78 23.53 15.26
CA LYS A 232 -6.85 24.77 16.08
C LYS A 232 -6.99 24.60 17.60
N GLY A 233 -5.85 24.34 18.23
CA GLY A 233 -5.67 24.25 19.68
C GLY A 233 -4.41 23.43 19.86
N ASP A 234 -3.44 23.95 20.60
CA ASP A 234 -2.06 23.46 20.72
C ASP A 234 -1.92 21.96 20.42
N ALA A 235 -1.69 21.65 19.14
CA ALA A 235 -1.44 20.29 18.70
C ALA A 235 -0.17 19.88 19.42
N ARG A 236 -0.26 18.97 20.40
CA ARG A 236 0.91 18.54 21.12
C ARG A 236 1.83 17.86 20.11
N PRO A 237 3.06 18.37 19.88
CA PRO A 237 4.01 17.65 19.07
C PRO A 237 4.20 16.26 19.69
N ILE A 238 4.17 15.22 18.85
CA ILE A 238 4.52 13.87 19.28
C ILE A 238 6.01 13.93 19.64
N THR A 239 6.37 14.03 20.91
CA THR A 239 7.78 14.08 21.36
C THR A 239 8.26 12.67 21.75
N SER A 240 9.53 12.51 22.09
CA SER A 240 10.01 11.30 22.78
C SER A 240 9.33 11.10 24.14
N GLU A 241 8.85 12.19 24.73
CA GLU A 241 8.18 12.25 26.04
C GLU A 241 6.66 12.01 25.97
N ASN A 242 6.07 12.18 24.77
CA ASN A 242 4.67 11.85 24.46
C ASN A 242 4.61 10.97 23.20
N PRO A 243 5.15 9.74 23.25
CA PRO A 243 5.10 8.82 22.12
C PRO A 243 3.65 8.42 21.83
N PRO A 244 3.34 8.03 20.58
CA PRO A 244 2.04 7.47 20.27
C PRO A 244 1.77 6.28 21.21
N LYS A 245 0.64 6.30 21.92
CA LYS A 245 0.23 5.15 22.72
C LYS A 245 -0.09 4.00 21.77
N LEU A 246 0.80 3.00 21.79
CA LEU A 246 0.57 1.71 21.17
C LEU A 246 -0.46 0.97 22.04
N PHE A 247 -1.59 0.63 21.45
CA PHE A 247 -2.60 -0.23 22.06
C PHE A 247 -2.60 -1.61 21.38
#